data_AF-N8Y4X2-F1
#
_entry.id   AF-N8Y4X2-F1
#
_cell.length_a   1.000
_cell.length_b   1.000
_cell.length_c   1.000
_cell.angle_alpha   90.00
_cell.angle_beta   90.00
_cell.angle_gamma   90.00
#
_symmetry.space_group_name_H-M   'P 1'
#
loop_
_entity.id
_entity.type
_entity.pdbx_description
1 polymer ?
#
loop_
_entity_poly.entity_id
_entity_poly.type
_entity_poly.pdbx_seq_one_letter_code
_entity_poly.pdbx_strand_id
1 'polypeptide(L)'
;MTKTFLHTCMTVVLMMVILSSQNTVAQTTDMVISKKEDSKVIEPNEVMKQFIKTFPELKTSDFPTVNSDDSAFGWLMTWQSEYQISNQYIASAEYKDWVTIAKRIQDLKITQGRIKGIDSTLDKAFNYIKEFEEEDTQIKYDEDNPPSYEELFSGDEDELDMETIFSIYYENVVENILTNNFDVIGLYNGEGADFILAKPNNRELPKLAEMLQLVFPESQVSLYQVNFHPYKYNFKFTVDKLKNRQ
;
A
#
# COMPACT_ATOMS: atom_id res chain seq x y z
N MET A 1 42.89 -37.46 25.72
CA MET A 1 42.36 -36.07 25.65
C MET A 1 41.98 -35.62 24.24
N THR A 2 41.98 -36.48 23.22
CA THR A 2 41.72 -36.07 21.82
C THR A 2 40.33 -36.42 21.28
N LYS A 3 39.58 -37.32 21.95
CA LYS A 3 38.24 -37.73 21.49
C LYS A 3 37.12 -36.75 21.87
N THR A 4 37.24 -36.06 23.00
CA THR A 4 36.26 -35.05 23.42
C THR A 4 36.35 -33.77 22.60
N PHE A 5 37.56 -33.34 22.22
CA PHE A 5 37.77 -32.13 21.43
C PHE A 5 37.18 -32.24 20.02
N LEU A 6 37.33 -33.41 19.38
CA LEU A 6 36.79 -33.67 18.04
C LEU A 6 35.26 -33.68 18.03
N HIS A 7 34.62 -34.16 19.11
CA HIS A 7 33.16 -34.14 19.23
C HIS A 7 32.60 -32.73 19.37
N THR A 8 33.26 -31.85 20.13
CA THR A 8 32.88 -30.42 20.25
C THR A 8 33.08 -29.65 18.96
N CYS A 9 34.16 -29.89 18.21
CA CYS A 9 34.34 -29.24 16.90
C CYS A 9 33.30 -29.71 15.88
N MET A 10 32.94 -31.00 15.88
CA MET A 10 31.90 -31.51 14.97
C MET A 10 30.51 -30.96 15.29
N THR A 11 30.17 -30.74 16.57
CA THR A 11 28.88 -30.14 16.94
C THR A 11 28.78 -28.66 16.59
N VAL A 12 29.88 -27.90 16.67
CA VAL A 12 29.90 -26.49 16.24
C VAL A 12 29.77 -26.38 14.71
N VAL A 13 30.44 -27.25 13.95
CA VAL A 13 30.28 -27.28 12.48
C VAL A 13 28.88 -27.73 12.08
N LEU A 14 28.28 -28.72 12.78
CA LEU A 14 26.90 -29.13 12.50
C LEU A 14 25.89 -28.02 12.86
N MET A 15 26.10 -27.26 13.94
CA MET A 15 25.27 -26.09 14.27
C MET A 15 25.43 -24.96 13.24
N MET A 16 26.64 -24.71 12.74
CA MET A 16 26.84 -23.73 11.66
C MET A 16 26.24 -24.20 10.33
N VAL A 17 26.22 -25.50 10.03
CA VAL A 17 25.55 -26.05 8.83
C VAL A 17 24.02 -25.98 8.95
N ILE A 18 23.45 -26.19 10.16
CA ILE A 18 22.00 -26.05 10.39
C ILE A 18 21.58 -24.56 10.36
N LEU A 19 22.44 -23.64 10.80
CA LEU A 19 22.20 -22.19 10.71
C LEU A 19 22.43 -21.64 9.29
N SER A 20 23.29 -22.27 8.48
CA SER A 20 23.54 -21.86 7.09
C SER A 20 22.62 -22.54 6.07
N SER A 21 21.95 -23.64 6.44
CA SER A 21 20.90 -24.28 5.63
C SER A 21 19.51 -23.63 5.76
N GLN A 22 19.39 -22.53 6.52
CA GLN A 22 18.21 -21.66 6.50
C GLN A 22 18.34 -20.50 5.51
N ASN A 23 19.28 -20.56 4.57
CA ASN A 23 19.19 -19.82 3.29
C ASN A 23 18.17 -20.47 2.34
N THR A 24 17.03 -20.87 2.89
CA THR A 24 15.82 -21.04 2.09
C THR A 24 15.49 -19.64 1.59
N VAL A 25 15.61 -19.45 0.28
CA VAL A 25 15.08 -18.28 -0.43
C VAL A 25 13.67 -18.03 0.10
N ALA A 26 13.55 -17.06 1.01
CA ALA A 26 12.28 -16.69 1.59
C ALA A 26 11.46 -16.07 0.46
N GLN A 27 10.51 -16.86 -0.03
CA GLN A 27 9.49 -16.43 -0.96
C GLN A 27 8.90 -15.11 -0.46
N THR A 28 8.86 -14.13 -1.36
CA THR A 28 8.06 -12.92 -1.23
C THR A 28 6.65 -13.33 -0.88
N THR A 29 6.19 -13.01 0.32
CA THR A 29 4.75 -12.93 0.60
C THR A 29 4.39 -11.46 0.63
N ASP A 30 4.20 -10.91 -0.57
CA ASP A 30 3.02 -10.08 -0.76
C ASP A 30 1.86 -11.05 -0.52
N MET A 31 1.11 -10.90 0.58
CA MET A 31 -0.19 -11.57 0.63
C MET A 31 -1.13 -10.78 -0.27
N VAL A 32 -0.96 -10.95 -1.58
CA VAL A 32 -2.06 -10.82 -2.51
C VAL A 32 -3.03 -11.92 -2.11
N ILE A 33 -4.17 -11.53 -1.54
CA ILE A 33 -5.16 -12.48 -1.05
C ILE A 33 -5.76 -13.17 -2.29
N SER A 34 -5.19 -14.32 -2.64
CA SER A 34 -5.61 -15.13 -3.78
C SER A 34 -7.05 -15.63 -3.58
N LYS A 35 -7.87 -15.50 -4.64
CA LYS A 35 -9.26 -15.98 -4.69
C LYS A 35 -9.36 -17.43 -4.21
N LYS A 36 -10.10 -17.65 -3.12
CA LYS A 36 -10.63 -18.97 -2.79
C LYS A 36 -11.91 -19.19 -3.60
N GLU A 37 -11.94 -20.29 -4.35
CA GLU A 37 -12.94 -20.66 -5.36
C GLU A 37 -14.28 -21.17 -4.79
N ASP A 38 -14.66 -20.73 -3.58
CA ASP A 38 -16.01 -20.88 -3.03
C ASP A 38 -16.44 -19.48 -2.58
N SER A 39 -17.16 -18.75 -3.43
CA SER A 39 -17.50 -17.34 -3.19
C SER A 39 -18.50 -17.22 -2.03
N LYS A 40 -18.00 -17.21 -0.80
CA LYS A 40 -18.78 -16.76 0.35
C LYS A 40 -19.17 -15.31 0.08
N VAL A 41 -20.45 -15.08 -0.19
CA VAL A 41 -21.01 -13.72 -0.22
C VAL A 41 -20.82 -13.13 1.16
N ILE A 42 -20.11 -12.02 1.24
CA ILE A 42 -19.97 -11.27 2.48
C ILE A 42 -21.20 -10.37 2.63
N GLU A 43 -21.85 -10.48 3.77
CA GLU A 43 -22.98 -9.65 4.13
C GLU A 43 -22.51 -8.30 4.71
N PRO A 44 -23.22 -7.18 4.48
CA PRO A 44 -22.84 -5.87 5.03
C PRO A 44 -22.66 -5.87 6.55
N ASN A 45 -23.47 -6.65 7.27
CA ASN A 45 -23.37 -6.80 8.72
C ASN A 45 -22.04 -7.46 9.16
N GLU A 46 -21.47 -8.37 8.35
CA GLU A 46 -20.16 -8.96 8.64
C GLU A 46 -19.05 -7.90 8.47
N VAL A 47 -19.12 -7.09 7.42
CA VAL A 47 -18.18 -5.99 7.16
C VAL A 47 -18.23 -4.96 8.27
N MET A 48 -19.42 -4.47 8.63
CA MET A 48 -19.62 -3.51 9.73
C MET A 48 -18.99 -4.01 11.03
N LYS A 49 -19.26 -5.26 11.41
CA LYS A 49 -18.72 -5.86 12.63
C LYS A 49 -17.19 -5.96 12.58
N GLN A 50 -16.61 -6.24 11.41
CA GLN A 50 -15.15 -6.31 11.27
C GLN A 50 -14.50 -4.92 11.34
N PHE A 51 -15.12 -3.89 10.78
CA PHE A 51 -14.68 -2.50 10.99
C PHE A 51 -14.73 -2.10 12.46
N ILE A 52 -15.81 -2.41 13.18
CA ILE A 52 -15.92 -2.12 14.63
C ILE A 52 -14.87 -2.90 15.43
N LYS A 53 -14.57 -4.15 15.07
CA LYS A 53 -13.48 -4.91 15.72
C LYS A 53 -12.11 -4.30 15.47
N THR A 54 -11.87 -3.81 14.25
CA THR A 54 -10.62 -3.18 13.85
C THR A 54 -10.46 -1.80 14.50
N PHE A 55 -11.57 -1.06 14.62
CA PHE A 55 -11.67 0.28 15.19
C PHE A 55 -12.81 0.35 16.23
N PRO A 56 -12.54 -0.03 17.50
CA PRO A 56 -13.56 -0.14 18.55
C PRO A 56 -14.29 1.15 18.91
N GLU A 57 -13.79 2.30 18.46
CA GLU A 57 -14.45 3.58 18.62
C GLU A 57 -15.66 3.76 17.70
N LEU A 58 -15.77 2.95 16.63
CA LEU A 58 -16.95 2.91 15.76
C LEU A 58 -18.12 2.22 16.47
N LYS A 59 -19.31 2.76 16.27
CA LYS A 59 -20.59 2.23 16.73
C LYS A 59 -21.44 1.83 15.53
N THR A 60 -22.44 0.99 15.75
CA THR A 60 -23.39 0.62 14.69
C THR A 60 -24.12 1.81 14.08
N SER A 61 -24.30 2.90 14.84
CA SER A 61 -24.91 4.16 14.37
C SER A 61 -24.03 4.95 13.42
N ASP A 62 -22.74 4.61 13.32
CA ASP A 62 -21.77 5.32 12.49
C ASP A 62 -21.77 4.81 11.03
N PHE A 63 -22.66 3.88 10.71
CA PHE A 63 -22.79 3.21 9.42
C PHE A 63 -24.22 3.31 8.87
N PRO A 64 -24.42 3.08 7.54
CA PRO A 64 -25.75 2.91 6.98
C PRO A 64 -26.49 1.73 7.62
N THR A 65 -27.81 1.86 7.73
CA THR A 65 -28.67 0.73 8.13
C THR A 65 -28.44 -0.44 7.19
N VAL A 66 -28.21 -1.63 7.76
CA VAL A 66 -28.03 -2.86 6.98
C VAL A 66 -29.41 -3.40 6.58
N ASN A 67 -29.73 -3.36 5.28
CA ASN A 67 -30.91 -4.05 4.75
C ASN A 67 -30.53 -5.44 4.23
N SER A 68 -31.50 -6.35 4.14
CA SER A 68 -31.28 -7.73 3.69
C SER A 68 -30.87 -7.85 2.22
N ASP A 69 -31.16 -6.82 1.43
CA ASP A 69 -31.00 -6.84 -0.03
C ASP A 69 -29.75 -6.06 -0.48
N ASP A 70 -29.04 -5.42 0.45
CA ASP A 70 -27.87 -4.61 0.15
C ASP A 70 -26.64 -5.52 -0.06
N SER A 71 -25.98 -5.35 -1.20
CA SER A 71 -24.64 -5.92 -1.37
C SER A 71 -23.64 -5.23 -0.42
N ALA A 72 -22.67 -5.98 0.11
CA ALA A 72 -21.63 -5.40 0.97
C ALA A 72 -20.82 -4.31 0.26
N PHE A 73 -20.60 -4.43 -1.06
CA PHE A 73 -19.97 -3.40 -1.88
C PHE A 73 -20.81 -2.11 -1.87
N GLY A 74 -22.08 -2.20 -2.29
CA GLY A 74 -22.97 -1.04 -2.34
C GLY A 74 -23.13 -0.36 -0.98
N TRP A 75 -23.31 -1.15 0.08
CA TRP A 75 -23.39 -0.64 1.45
C TRP A 75 -22.13 0.09 1.89
N LEU A 76 -20.94 -0.45 1.57
CA LEU A 76 -19.67 0.17 1.95
C LEU A 76 -19.42 1.46 1.15
N MET A 77 -19.79 1.49 -0.14
CA MET A 77 -19.74 2.71 -0.95
C MET A 77 -20.66 3.80 -0.40
N THR A 78 -21.87 3.45 0.05
CA THR A 78 -22.77 4.39 0.75
C THR A 78 -22.13 4.93 2.03
N TRP A 79 -21.46 4.08 2.82
CA TRP A 79 -20.75 4.54 4.01
C TRP A 79 -19.63 5.53 3.67
N GLN A 80 -18.81 5.21 2.67
CA GLN A 80 -17.71 6.09 2.24
C GLN A 80 -18.21 7.44 1.71
N SER A 81 -19.31 7.46 0.95
CA SER A 81 -19.78 8.69 0.29
C SER A 81 -20.69 9.58 1.15
N GLU A 82 -21.54 8.98 2.00
CA GLU A 82 -22.58 9.73 2.72
C GLU A 82 -22.25 9.97 4.21
N TYR A 83 -21.38 9.15 4.81
CA TYR A 83 -21.11 9.20 6.25
C TYR A 83 -19.74 9.82 6.50
N GLN A 84 -19.71 11.10 6.89
CA GLN A 84 -18.46 11.84 7.14
C GLN A 84 -17.49 11.14 8.13
N ILE A 85 -18.01 10.30 9.02
CA ILE A 85 -17.19 9.52 9.95
C ILE A 85 -16.28 8.50 9.25
N SER A 86 -16.63 8.01 8.05
CA SER A 86 -15.79 7.11 7.26
C SER A 86 -14.42 7.73 6.92
N ASN A 87 -14.40 9.03 6.60
CA ASN A 87 -13.19 9.81 6.31
C ASN A 87 -12.21 9.90 7.48
N GLN A 88 -12.63 9.51 8.70
CA GLN A 88 -11.73 9.42 9.86
C GLN A 88 -10.94 8.10 9.90
N TYR A 89 -11.32 7.10 9.10
CA TYR A 89 -10.73 5.76 9.10
C TYR A 89 -10.22 5.32 7.72
N ILE A 90 -10.72 5.93 6.65
CA ILE A 90 -10.32 5.66 5.27
C ILE A 90 -9.82 6.95 4.65
N ALA A 91 -8.59 6.94 4.15
CA ALA A 91 -8.03 8.01 3.36
C ALA A 91 -8.08 7.60 1.89
N SER A 92 -8.98 8.21 1.12
CA SER A 92 -9.15 7.93 -0.31
C SER A 92 -8.39 8.95 -1.17
N ALA A 93 -7.85 8.52 -2.30
CA ALA A 93 -7.20 9.36 -3.29
C ALA A 93 -7.76 9.00 -4.67
N GLU A 94 -8.12 10.01 -5.46
CA GLU A 94 -8.27 9.79 -6.89
C GLU A 94 -6.89 9.65 -7.51
N TYR A 95 -6.80 8.93 -8.62
CA TYR A 95 -5.56 8.59 -9.33
C TYR A 95 -4.58 9.77 -9.56
N LYS A 96 -5.09 11.00 -9.63
CA LYS A 96 -4.31 12.23 -9.89
C LYS A 96 -4.14 13.14 -8.66
N ASP A 97 -4.81 12.85 -7.54
CA ASP A 97 -4.89 13.76 -6.40
C ASP A 97 -4.04 13.30 -5.21
N TRP A 98 -2.74 13.11 -5.47
CA TRP A 98 -1.79 12.63 -4.46
C TRP A 98 -1.51 13.66 -3.36
N VAL A 99 -1.59 14.95 -3.67
CA VAL A 99 -1.42 16.00 -2.65
C VAL A 99 -2.50 15.90 -1.58
N THR A 100 -3.74 15.61 -1.98
CA THR A 100 -4.84 15.48 -1.04
C THR A 100 -4.72 14.21 -0.19
N ILE A 101 -4.14 13.12 -0.70
CA ILE A 101 -4.02 11.89 0.11
C ILE A 101 -3.14 12.08 1.33
N ALA A 102 -2.06 12.86 1.20
CA ALA A 102 -1.15 13.11 2.31
C ALA A 102 -1.85 13.80 3.48
N LYS A 103 -2.65 14.82 3.18
CA LYS A 103 -3.50 15.49 4.15
C LYS A 103 -4.53 14.53 4.76
N ARG A 104 -5.24 13.75 3.93
CA ARG A 104 -6.26 12.80 4.41
C ARG A 104 -5.66 11.75 5.35
N ILE A 105 -4.47 11.23 5.06
CA ILE A 105 -3.77 10.30 5.95
C ILE A 105 -3.42 10.95 7.29
N GLN A 106 -2.96 12.21 7.27
CA GLN A 106 -2.65 12.96 8.50
C GLN A 106 -3.91 13.25 9.34
N ASP A 107 -5.05 13.45 8.68
CA ASP A 107 -6.35 13.72 9.30
C ASP A 107 -7.05 12.46 9.83
N LEU A 108 -6.55 11.26 9.51
CA LEU A 108 -7.11 10.01 10.04
C LEU A 108 -7.07 10.00 11.58
N LYS A 109 -8.13 9.49 12.19
CA LYS A 109 -8.27 9.42 13.64
C LYS A 109 -7.18 8.59 14.31
N ILE A 110 -6.69 7.56 13.62
CA ILE A 110 -5.62 6.69 14.14
C ILE A 110 -4.25 7.38 14.11
N THR A 111 -4.04 8.31 13.17
CA THR A 111 -2.76 9.01 12.98
C THR A 111 -2.71 10.27 13.85
N GLN A 112 -3.81 11.00 14.00
CA GLN A 112 -3.88 12.27 14.75
C GLN A 112 -2.72 13.23 14.39
N GLY A 113 -2.35 13.31 13.10
CA GLY A 113 -1.23 14.12 12.62
C GLY A 113 0.16 13.65 13.05
N ARG A 114 0.31 12.42 13.55
CA ARG A 114 1.62 11.87 13.98
C ARG A 114 2.49 11.39 12.83
N ILE A 115 1.88 11.05 11.70
CA ILE A 115 2.63 10.69 10.49
C ILE A 115 3.19 11.97 9.89
N LYS A 116 4.52 12.08 9.85
CA LYS A 116 5.21 13.27 9.34
C LYS A 116 5.87 12.97 8.01
N GLY A 117 5.84 13.98 7.12
CA GLY A 117 6.67 14.00 5.92
C GLY A 117 6.12 13.24 4.73
N ILE A 118 4.84 12.81 4.72
CA ILE A 118 4.22 12.25 3.49
C ILE A 118 4.29 13.28 2.36
N ASP A 119 3.94 14.55 2.63
CA ASP A 119 3.99 15.62 1.62
C ASP A 119 5.39 15.70 0.99
N SER A 120 6.44 15.74 1.82
CA SER A 120 7.82 15.78 1.33
C SER A 120 8.24 14.49 0.60
N THR A 121 7.70 13.33 0.95
CA THR A 121 7.94 12.07 0.23
C THR A 121 7.30 12.14 -1.17
N LEU A 122 6.08 12.67 -1.27
CA LEU A 122 5.42 12.87 -2.56
C LEU A 122 6.13 13.93 -3.41
N ASP A 123 6.61 15.02 -2.82
CA ASP A 123 7.42 16.03 -3.52
C ASP A 123 8.69 15.41 -4.12
N LYS A 124 9.35 14.50 -3.38
CA LYS A 124 10.51 13.77 -3.90
C LYS A 124 10.15 12.84 -5.05
N ALA A 125 9.03 12.13 -4.94
CA ALA A 125 8.54 11.29 -6.03
C ALA A 125 8.21 12.12 -7.28
N PHE A 126 7.56 13.27 -7.11
CA PHE A 126 7.27 14.22 -8.19
C PHE A 126 8.55 14.74 -8.85
N ASN A 127 9.49 15.26 -8.05
CA ASN A 127 10.77 15.75 -8.57
C ASN A 127 11.55 14.64 -9.29
N TYR A 128 11.49 13.41 -8.80
CA TYR A 128 12.14 12.27 -9.44
C TYR A 128 11.52 11.94 -10.79
N ILE A 129 10.18 11.91 -10.90
CA ILE A 129 9.48 11.69 -12.18
C ILE A 129 9.91 12.76 -13.17
N LYS A 130 9.93 14.03 -12.73
CA LYS A 130 10.36 15.15 -13.55
C LYS A 130 11.83 15.04 -13.99
N GLU A 131 12.75 14.70 -13.09
CA GLU A 131 14.18 14.50 -13.43
C GLU A 131 14.37 13.33 -14.40
N PHE A 132 13.59 12.25 -14.26
CA PHE A 132 13.62 11.10 -15.17
C PHE A 132 13.16 11.49 -16.58
N GLU A 133 12.07 12.24 -16.70
CA GLU A 133 11.58 12.79 -17.96
C GLU A 133 12.62 13.71 -18.62
N GLU A 134 13.30 14.56 -17.84
CA GLU A 134 14.37 15.46 -18.32
C GLU A 134 15.68 14.73 -18.68
N GLU A 135 16.01 13.61 -18.02
CA GLU A 135 17.19 12.78 -18.34
C GLU A 135 17.00 11.95 -19.62
N ASP A 136 15.79 11.45 -19.90
CA ASP A 136 15.45 10.76 -21.16
C ASP A 136 15.28 11.75 -22.33
N THR A 137 14.82 12.99 -22.05
CA THR A 137 14.73 14.06 -23.04
C THR A 137 15.94 15.00 -23.01
N GLN A 138 17.09 14.56 -23.53
CA GLN A 138 18.12 15.48 -24.01
C GLN A 138 17.70 16.23 -25.29
N ILE A 139 16.50 16.83 -25.31
CA ILE A 139 16.09 17.83 -26.28
C ILE A 139 16.09 19.18 -25.57
N LYS A 140 17.00 20.05 -26.00
CA LYS A 140 17.10 21.42 -25.48
C LYS A 140 15.83 22.19 -25.82
N TYR A 141 15.08 22.61 -24.81
CA TYR A 141 13.98 23.55 -24.99
C TYR A 141 14.53 24.96 -25.26
N ASP A 142 13.95 25.63 -26.27
CA ASP A 142 14.23 27.02 -26.64
C ASP A 142 13.43 27.95 -25.71
N GLU A 143 14.13 28.75 -24.89
CA GLU A 143 13.52 29.64 -23.87
C GLU A 143 12.57 30.68 -24.48
N ASP A 144 12.69 30.96 -25.79
CA ASP A 144 11.88 31.97 -26.47
C ASP A 144 10.51 31.46 -26.92
N ASN A 145 10.23 30.15 -26.82
CA ASN A 145 8.96 29.58 -27.26
C ASN A 145 8.56 28.34 -26.43
N PRO A 146 7.95 28.52 -25.24
CA PRO A 146 7.55 27.41 -24.38
C PRO A 146 6.40 26.60 -25.02
N PRO A 147 6.44 25.25 -24.93
CA PRO A 147 5.37 24.41 -25.47
C PRO A 147 4.05 24.62 -24.73
N SER A 148 2.95 24.44 -25.45
CA SER A 148 1.59 24.58 -24.92
C SER A 148 1.21 23.41 -24.01
N TYR A 149 0.21 23.61 -23.14
CA TYR A 149 -0.28 22.57 -22.24
C TYR A 149 -0.72 21.31 -23.01
N GLU A 150 -1.28 21.44 -24.22
CA GLU A 150 -1.65 20.28 -25.04
C GLU A 150 -0.46 19.54 -25.70
N GLU A 151 0.69 20.20 -25.89
CA GLU A 151 1.93 19.58 -26.41
C GLU A 151 2.73 18.86 -25.31
N LEU A 152 2.49 19.20 -24.03
CA LEU A 152 3.05 18.48 -22.88
C LEU A 152 2.37 17.12 -22.60
N PHE A 153 1.28 16.80 -23.30
CA PHE A 153 0.52 15.55 -23.08
C PHE A 153 0.22 14.78 -24.39
N SER A 154 0.85 15.14 -25.51
CA SER A 154 0.77 14.37 -26.76
C SER A 154 1.94 13.39 -26.80
N GLY A 155 1.71 12.19 -26.26
CA GLY A 155 2.75 11.24 -25.90
C GLY A 155 3.64 10.73 -27.04
N ASP A 156 4.92 10.61 -26.71
CA ASP A 156 5.95 9.85 -27.40
C ASP A 156 6.35 8.62 -26.54
N GLU A 157 6.94 7.60 -27.18
CA GLU A 157 7.30 6.30 -26.58
C GLU A 157 8.32 6.34 -25.43
N ASP A 158 8.78 7.54 -25.04
CA ASP A 158 9.78 7.82 -24.01
C ASP A 158 9.16 8.40 -22.71
N GLU A 159 7.84 8.55 -22.63
CA GLU A 159 7.14 9.00 -21.41
C GLU A 159 6.88 7.84 -20.45
N LEU A 160 7.11 8.06 -19.14
CA LEU A 160 6.67 7.11 -18.11
C LEU A 160 5.16 6.93 -18.21
N ASP A 161 4.72 5.69 -18.39
CA ASP A 161 3.31 5.41 -18.40
C ASP A 161 2.68 5.78 -17.03
N MET A 162 1.42 6.22 -17.08
CA MET A 162 0.73 6.70 -15.89
C MET A 162 0.62 5.61 -14.80
N GLU A 163 0.54 4.33 -15.17
CA GLU A 163 0.47 3.21 -14.23
C GLU A 163 1.77 3.08 -13.41
N THR A 164 2.91 3.33 -14.05
CA THR A 164 4.22 3.42 -13.39
C THR A 164 4.28 4.62 -12.44
N ILE A 165 3.84 5.80 -12.87
CA ILE A 165 3.78 7.01 -12.02
C ILE A 165 2.90 6.77 -10.79
N PHE A 166 1.72 6.19 -10.99
CA PHE A 166 0.79 5.84 -9.92
C PHE A 166 1.43 4.87 -8.93
N SER A 167 2.07 3.82 -9.43
CA SER A 167 2.75 2.83 -8.61
C SER A 167 3.84 3.46 -7.74
N ILE A 168 4.63 4.38 -8.31
CA ILE A 168 5.65 5.14 -7.58
C ILE A 168 5.04 5.92 -6.42
N TYR A 169 3.97 6.70 -6.66
CA TYR A 169 3.33 7.46 -5.59
C TYR A 169 2.71 6.58 -4.53
N TYR A 170 1.99 5.53 -4.95
CA TYR A 170 1.35 4.57 -4.05
C TYR A 170 2.37 3.92 -3.12
N GLU A 171 3.48 3.39 -3.66
CA GLU A 171 4.53 2.76 -2.87
C GLU A 171 5.18 3.74 -1.89
N ASN A 172 5.40 4.99 -2.32
CA ASN A 172 5.96 6.04 -1.47
C ASN A 172 5.04 6.40 -0.28
N VAL A 173 3.72 6.44 -0.51
CA VAL A 173 2.73 6.64 0.56
C VAL A 173 2.80 5.47 1.55
N VAL A 174 2.79 4.23 1.05
CA VAL A 174 2.87 3.03 1.89
C VAL A 174 4.16 3.02 2.72
N GLU A 175 5.32 3.28 2.10
CA GLU A 175 6.61 3.33 2.77
C GLU A 175 6.64 4.38 3.89
N ASN A 176 6.08 5.57 3.63
CA ASN A 176 6.02 6.63 4.63
C ASN A 176 5.14 6.21 5.83
N ILE A 177 3.99 5.58 5.57
CA ILE A 177 3.09 5.07 6.62
C ILE A 177 3.81 4.03 7.49
N LEU A 178 4.46 3.04 6.87
CA LEU A 178 5.18 1.97 7.57
C LEU A 178 6.34 2.52 8.40
N THR A 179 7.11 3.47 7.84
CA THR A 179 8.23 4.12 8.54
C THR A 179 7.76 4.93 9.75
N ASN A 180 6.54 5.47 9.71
CA ASN A 180 5.90 6.13 10.84
C ASN A 180 5.23 5.15 11.83
N ASN A 181 5.50 3.85 11.70
CA ASN A 181 5.09 2.78 12.63
C ASN A 181 3.58 2.56 12.67
N PHE A 182 2.96 2.39 11.49
CA PHE A 182 1.58 1.99 11.31
C PHE A 182 1.49 0.79 10.36
N ASP A 183 0.50 -0.08 10.56
CA ASP A 183 0.09 -1.07 9.58
C ASP A 183 -0.94 -0.43 8.62
N VAL A 184 -1.00 -0.87 7.37
CA VAL A 184 -1.91 -0.29 6.38
C VAL A 184 -2.49 -1.35 5.43
N ILE A 185 -3.79 -1.25 5.18
CA ILE A 185 -4.43 -1.86 4.01
C ILE A 185 -4.47 -0.79 2.93
N GLY A 186 -3.90 -1.11 1.77
CA GLY A 186 -4.09 -0.32 0.56
C GLY A 186 -5.00 -1.06 -0.41
N LEU A 187 -6.00 -0.36 -0.93
CA LEU A 187 -6.95 -0.87 -1.92
C LEU A 187 -6.83 -0.03 -3.18
N TYR A 188 -6.43 -0.66 -4.28
CA TYR A 188 -6.34 -0.04 -5.60
C TYR A 188 -7.48 -0.54 -6.49
N ASN A 189 -8.29 0.38 -7.02
CA ASN A 189 -9.47 0.05 -7.83
C ASN A 189 -9.36 0.51 -9.29
N GLY A 190 -8.18 0.90 -9.77
CA GLY A 190 -7.96 1.43 -11.12
C GLY A 190 -8.23 2.92 -11.28
N GLU A 191 -9.15 3.49 -10.48
CA GLU A 191 -9.53 4.91 -10.51
C GLU A 191 -8.91 5.73 -9.37
N GLY A 192 -8.34 5.04 -8.37
CA GLY A 192 -7.78 5.64 -7.18
C GLY A 192 -7.26 4.61 -6.18
N ALA A 193 -6.90 5.10 -5.00
CA ALA A 193 -6.43 4.28 -3.89
C ALA A 193 -7.10 4.67 -2.58
N ASP A 194 -7.53 3.66 -1.82
CA ASP A 194 -7.96 3.82 -0.43
C ASP A 194 -6.89 3.27 0.51
N PHE A 195 -6.62 4.01 1.58
CA PHE A 195 -5.71 3.61 2.65
C PHE A 195 -6.44 3.53 3.99
N ILE A 196 -6.34 2.38 4.64
CA ILE A 196 -6.92 2.10 5.96
C ILE A 196 -5.78 1.75 6.91
N LEU A 197 -5.54 2.61 7.89
CA LEU A 197 -4.39 2.49 8.79
C LEU A 197 -4.79 1.93 10.15
N ALA A 198 -3.89 1.17 10.77
CA ALA A 198 -4.03 0.74 12.16
C ALA A 198 -2.69 0.81 12.91
N LYS A 199 -2.76 0.74 14.24
CA LYS A 199 -1.57 0.53 15.05
C LYS A 199 -0.90 -0.80 14.70
N PRO A 200 0.43 -0.91 14.85
CA PRO A 200 1.18 -2.14 14.62
C PRO A 200 0.58 -3.34 15.34
N ASN A 201 0.57 -4.49 14.66
CA ASN A 201 0.04 -5.76 15.18
C ASN A 201 -1.45 -5.74 15.52
N ASN A 202 -2.26 -4.93 14.82
CA ASN A 202 -3.70 -5.03 14.95
C ASN A 202 -4.16 -6.42 14.46
N ARG A 203 -4.66 -7.24 15.38
CA ARG A 203 -5.04 -8.64 15.11
C ARG A 203 -6.25 -8.78 14.18
N GLU A 204 -7.06 -7.73 14.07
CA GLU A 204 -8.29 -7.73 13.28
C GLU A 204 -8.09 -7.19 11.86
N LEU A 205 -6.98 -6.46 11.63
CA LEU A 205 -6.66 -5.86 10.35
C LEU A 205 -6.48 -6.89 9.21
N PRO A 206 -5.81 -8.05 9.39
CA PRO A 206 -5.70 -9.05 8.33
C PRO A 206 -7.06 -9.58 7.86
N LYS A 207 -7.97 -9.81 8.81
CA LYS A 207 -9.32 -10.26 8.51
C LYS A 207 -10.14 -9.17 7.80
N LEU A 208 -9.93 -7.90 8.14
CA LEU A 208 -10.53 -6.80 7.41
C LEU A 208 -10.03 -6.77 5.96
N ALA A 209 -8.74 -6.95 5.71
CA ALA A 209 -8.17 -7.02 4.37
C ALA A 209 -8.77 -8.17 3.54
N GLU A 210 -8.89 -9.36 4.12
CA GLU A 210 -9.55 -10.52 3.49
C GLU A 210 -11.01 -10.22 3.11
N MET A 211 -11.75 -9.56 4.01
CA MET A 211 -13.13 -9.16 3.73
C MET A 211 -13.20 -8.13 2.60
N LEU A 212 -12.33 -7.13 2.61
CA LEU A 212 -12.30 -6.10 1.57
C LEU A 212 -11.96 -6.70 0.19
N GLN A 213 -11.07 -7.70 0.11
CA GLN A 213 -10.77 -8.38 -1.16
C GLN A 213 -12.00 -9.09 -1.74
N LEU A 214 -12.88 -9.61 -0.88
CA LEU A 214 -14.14 -10.25 -1.29
C LEU A 214 -15.23 -9.23 -1.63
N VAL A 215 -15.23 -8.07 -0.97
CA VAL A 215 -16.16 -6.96 -1.26
C VAL A 215 -15.80 -6.24 -2.56
N PHE A 216 -14.51 -6.11 -2.85
CA PHE A 216 -13.98 -5.45 -4.06
C PHE A 216 -13.23 -6.47 -4.93
N PRO A 217 -13.95 -7.35 -5.64
CA PRO A 217 -13.33 -8.46 -6.37
C PRO A 217 -12.47 -8.02 -7.56
N GLU A 218 -12.69 -6.80 -8.07
CA GLU A 218 -11.94 -6.20 -9.18
C GLU A 218 -10.80 -5.29 -8.69
N SER A 219 -10.66 -5.10 -7.37
CA SER A 219 -9.62 -4.27 -6.79
C SER A 219 -8.48 -5.12 -6.23
N GLN A 220 -7.27 -4.55 -6.27
CA GLN A 220 -6.11 -5.12 -5.58
C GLN A 220 -6.12 -4.65 -4.13
N VAL A 221 -6.38 -5.57 -3.20
CA VAL A 221 -6.31 -5.30 -1.76
C VAL A 221 -5.02 -5.90 -1.20
N SER A 222 -4.17 -5.04 -0.65
CA SER A 222 -2.86 -5.42 -0.11
C SER A 222 -2.73 -5.00 1.36
N LEU A 223 -2.25 -5.92 2.19
CA LEU A 223 -1.95 -5.67 3.60
C LEU A 223 -0.45 -5.50 3.80
N TYR A 224 -0.06 -4.37 4.38
CA TYR A 224 1.32 -4.06 4.75
C TYR A 224 1.43 -3.92 6.26
N GLN A 225 2.40 -4.59 6.87
CA GLN A 225 2.59 -4.57 8.32
C GLN A 225 4.01 -4.13 8.66
N VAL A 226 4.14 -3.20 9.61
CA VAL A 226 5.44 -2.59 9.96
C VAL A 226 6.44 -3.62 10.49
N ASN A 227 5.99 -4.67 11.16
CA ASN A 227 6.92 -5.67 11.71
C ASN A 227 7.53 -6.56 10.63
N PHE A 228 7.00 -6.50 9.40
CA PHE A 228 7.60 -7.08 8.20
C PHE A 228 8.35 -6.05 7.34
N HIS A 229 8.35 -4.78 7.78
CA HIS A 229 9.11 -3.66 7.22
C HIS A 229 10.38 -3.48 8.06
N PRO A 230 11.50 -4.19 7.75
CA PRO A 230 12.28 -3.92 6.54
C PRO A 230 13.11 -5.12 6.01
N TYR A 231 12.75 -5.67 4.84
CA TYR A 231 13.67 -6.51 4.02
C TYR A 231 13.52 -6.33 2.49
N LYS A 232 12.54 -5.57 1.98
CA LYS A 232 12.30 -5.49 0.51
C LYS A 232 11.93 -4.12 -0.08
N TYR A 233 11.58 -3.11 0.70
CA TYR A 233 11.23 -1.80 0.13
C TYR A 233 12.40 -0.85 0.24
N ASN A 234 13.16 -0.80 -0.84
CA ASN A 234 14.07 0.30 -1.16
C ASN A 234 13.54 0.83 -2.50
N PHE A 235 13.04 2.05 -2.55
CA PHE A 235 12.58 2.72 -3.79
C PHE A 235 13.55 2.52 -4.97
N LYS A 236 14.85 2.41 -4.67
CA LYS A 236 15.91 2.09 -5.63
C LYS A 236 15.65 0.80 -6.43
N PHE A 237 14.91 -0.18 -5.88
CA PHE A 237 14.60 -1.46 -6.52
C PHE A 237 13.56 -1.37 -7.65
N THR A 238 12.51 -0.56 -7.50
CA THR A 238 11.52 -0.31 -8.57
C THR A 238 12.17 0.46 -9.71
N VAL A 239 13.05 1.40 -9.38
CA VAL A 239 13.88 2.17 -10.31
C VAL A 239 14.94 1.31 -11.02
N ASP A 240 15.65 0.44 -10.29
CA ASP A 240 16.66 -0.46 -10.87
C ASP A 240 16.01 -1.46 -11.84
N LYS A 241 14.74 -1.83 -11.65
CA LYS A 241 13.99 -2.64 -12.63
C LYS A 241 13.69 -1.89 -13.92
N LEU A 242 13.45 -0.57 -13.86
CA LEU A 242 13.25 0.27 -15.04
C LEU A 242 14.57 0.46 -15.81
N LYS A 243 15.68 0.71 -15.09
CA LYS A 243 17.02 0.79 -15.70
C LYS A 243 17.52 -0.51 -16.34
N ASN A 244 17.07 -1.68 -15.85
CA ASN A 244 17.49 -2.99 -16.35
C ASN A 244 16.52 -3.61 -17.38
N ARG A 245 15.52 -2.86 -17.85
CA ARG A 245 14.64 -3.27 -18.98
C ARG A 245 15.12 -2.78 -20.35
N GLN A 246 16.22 -2.03 -20.39
CA GLN A 246 17.01 -1.72 -21.59
C GLN A 246 18.14 -2.74 -21.77
#